data_AF-A0A316EY71-F1
#
_entry.id   AF-A0A316EY71-F1
#
_cell.length_a   1.000
_cell.length_b   1.000
_cell.length_c   1.000
_cell.angle_alpha   90.00
_cell.angle_beta   90.00
_cell.angle_gamma   90.00
#
_symmetry.space_group_name_H-M   'P 1'
#
loop_
_entity.id
_entity.type
_entity.pdbx_description
1 polymer ?
#
loop_
_entity_poly.entity_id
_entity_poly.type
_entity_poly.pdbx_seq_one_letter_code
_entity_poly.pdbx_strand_id
1 'polypeptide(L)'
;MEAHHYCSTVNEDAIQCVIYDGNMRDAKLMGVEYIISAKLFATLDAAEKALWHSHVSEVKSGQLVAPGIPEAAEKELMKKLVGTYGKTWHTWHTDLHKQLPLGVPQLMMGFTGKAQARPAMVAERDNRMKVDSEAKRKARSDIPSPSPDPLADGWQYGNVYQPHDPQPHDPQPYDPTAEGRTNLHSPSRP
;
A
#
# COMPACT_ATOMS: atom_id res chain seq x y z
N MET A 1 6.58 1.33 -3.56
CA MET A 1 5.73 0.89 -4.68
C MET A 1 4.42 1.66 -4.66
N GLU A 2 3.89 2.04 -5.82
CA GLU A 2 2.53 2.58 -5.95
C GLU A 2 1.56 1.41 -6.16
N ALA A 3 0.40 1.41 -5.48
CA ALA A 3 -0.56 0.31 -5.53
C ALA A 3 -1.96 0.83 -5.87
N HIS A 4 -2.54 0.29 -6.94
CA HIS A 4 -3.86 0.69 -7.43
C HIS A 4 -4.90 -0.36 -7.09
N HIS A 5 -5.80 0.01 -6.18
CA HIS A 5 -6.82 -0.88 -5.64
C HIS A 5 -8.13 -0.75 -6.42
N TYR A 6 -8.61 -1.87 -6.96
CA TYR A 6 -9.92 -1.97 -7.60
C TYR A 6 -10.80 -2.86 -6.74
N CYS A 7 -11.70 -2.22 -6.00
CA CYS A 7 -12.38 -2.84 -4.88
C CYS A 7 -13.86 -3.11 -5.15
N SER A 8 -14.39 -4.13 -4.48
CA SER A 8 -15.81 -4.44 -4.38
C SER A 8 -16.18 -4.61 -2.92
N THR A 9 -17.30 -4.01 -2.51
CA THR A 9 -17.86 -4.20 -1.17
C THR A 9 -18.53 -5.56 -1.10
N VAL A 10 -18.05 -6.44 -0.21
CA VAL A 10 -18.62 -7.77 0.00
C VAL A 10 -19.84 -7.67 0.93
N ASN A 11 -19.71 -6.91 2.01
CA ASN A 11 -20.78 -6.56 2.94
C ASN A 11 -20.43 -5.25 3.68
N GLU A 12 -21.21 -4.87 4.70
CA GLU A 12 -20.99 -3.64 5.47
C GLU A 12 -19.63 -3.55 6.18
N ASP A 13 -19.05 -4.70 6.53
CA ASP A 13 -17.84 -4.82 7.34
C ASP A 13 -16.62 -5.34 6.54
N ALA A 14 -16.79 -5.67 5.24
CA ALA A 14 -15.75 -6.29 4.42
C ALA A 14 -15.72 -5.80 2.97
N ILE A 15 -14.52 -5.47 2.50
CA ILE A 15 -14.20 -5.09 1.12
C ILE A 15 -13.08 -6.01 0.63
N GLN A 16 -13.11 -6.35 -0.66
CA GLN A 16 -12.02 -7.07 -1.32
C GLN A 16 -11.55 -6.29 -2.53
N CYS A 17 -10.25 -6.29 -2.78
CA CYS A 17 -9.62 -5.54 -3.85
C CYS A 17 -8.66 -6.44 -4.62
N VAL A 18 -8.61 -6.22 -5.94
CA VAL A 18 -7.45 -6.61 -6.77
C VAL A 18 -6.53 -5.41 -6.89
N ILE A 19 -5.22 -5.67 -6.87
CA ILE A 19 -4.19 -4.63 -6.85
C ILE A 19 -3.37 -4.70 -8.13
N TYR A 20 -3.16 -3.55 -8.76
CA TYR A 20 -2.28 -3.39 -9.92
C TYR A 20 -1.13 -2.42 -9.64
N ASP A 21 -0.06 -2.52 -10.42
CA ASP A 21 1.11 -1.62 -10.37
C ASP A 21 0.90 -0.29 -11.10
N GLY A 22 -0.29 -0.10 -11.67
CA GLY A 22 -0.66 1.05 -12.46
C GLY A 22 -2.17 1.12 -12.68
N ASN A 23 -2.61 2.23 -13.29
CA ASN A 23 -3.98 2.44 -13.76
C ASN A 23 -4.10 2.45 -15.30
N MET A 24 -3.06 1.98 -16.00
CA MET A 24 -2.98 1.93 -17.46
C MET A 24 -3.31 0.53 -17.99
N ARG A 25 -3.55 0.41 -19.30
CA ARG A 25 -4.00 -0.86 -19.93
C ARG A 25 -3.02 -2.03 -19.80
N ASP A 26 -1.75 -1.74 -19.59
CA ASP A 26 -0.64 -2.67 -19.47
C ASP A 26 -0.21 -2.90 -18.01
N ALA A 27 -0.98 -2.39 -17.04
CA ALA A 27 -0.76 -2.61 -15.63
C ALA A 27 -0.84 -4.10 -15.29
N LYS A 28 0.09 -4.54 -14.45
CA LYS A 28 0.21 -5.95 -14.04
C LYS A 28 -0.57 -6.16 -12.76
N LEU A 29 -1.27 -7.29 -12.70
CA LEU A 29 -1.89 -7.75 -11.46
C LEU A 29 -0.76 -8.04 -10.45
N MET A 30 -0.75 -7.30 -9.35
CA MET A 30 0.22 -7.46 -8.28
C MET A 30 -0.29 -8.39 -7.20
N GLY A 31 -1.57 -8.30 -6.84
CA GLY A 31 -2.04 -8.97 -5.64
C GLY A 31 -3.49 -8.69 -5.30
N VAL A 32 -3.81 -8.97 -4.04
CA VAL A 32 -5.13 -8.75 -3.46
C VAL A 32 -5.01 -8.10 -2.10
N GLU A 33 -6.05 -7.36 -1.73
CA GLU A 33 -6.25 -6.88 -0.37
C GLU A 33 -7.65 -7.22 0.11
N TYR A 34 -7.75 -7.63 1.37
CA TYR A 34 -8.99 -7.66 2.12
C TYR A 34 -8.98 -6.54 3.13
N ILE A 35 -10.06 -5.78 3.20
CA ILE A 35 -10.23 -4.69 4.16
C ILE A 35 -11.42 -5.05 5.04
N ILE A 36 -11.21 -5.01 6.36
CA ILE A 36 -12.27 -5.30 7.34
C ILE A 36 -12.45 -4.16 8.34
N SER A 37 -13.66 -4.05 8.89
CA SER A 37 -13.94 -3.10 9.97
C SER A 37 -13.20 -3.46 11.25
N ALA A 38 -13.01 -2.47 12.13
CA ALA A 38 -12.46 -2.69 13.46
C ALA A 38 -13.26 -3.73 14.29
N LYS A 39 -14.57 -3.82 14.06
CA LYS A 39 -15.45 -4.81 14.70
C LYS A 39 -15.04 -6.24 14.32
N LEU A 40 -14.86 -6.53 13.04
CA LEU A 40 -14.40 -7.87 12.61
C LEU A 40 -12.96 -8.11 13.06
N PHE A 41 -12.08 -7.11 12.92
CA PHE A 41 -10.69 -7.22 13.33
C PHE A 41 -10.55 -7.60 14.82
N ALA A 42 -11.39 -7.03 15.69
CA ALA A 42 -11.38 -7.33 17.12
C ALA A 42 -11.68 -8.80 17.46
N THR A 43 -12.32 -9.54 16.54
CA THR A 43 -12.64 -10.97 16.73
C THR A 43 -11.52 -11.92 16.30
N LEU A 44 -10.50 -11.41 15.60
CA LEU A 44 -9.37 -12.21 15.12
C LEU A 44 -8.44 -12.59 16.28
N ASP A 45 -7.80 -13.75 16.16
CA ASP A 45 -6.74 -14.15 17.08
C ASP A 45 -5.45 -13.34 16.84
N ALA A 46 -4.52 -13.41 17.80
CA ALA A 46 -3.29 -12.63 17.74
C ALA A 46 -2.39 -12.96 16.55
N ALA A 47 -2.35 -14.23 16.12
CA ALA A 47 -1.52 -14.65 14.98
C ALA A 47 -2.08 -14.10 13.68
N GLU A 48 -3.41 -14.13 13.55
CA GLU A 48 -4.12 -13.58 12.41
C GLU A 48 -4.00 -12.05 12.37
N LYS A 49 -4.18 -11.35 13.49
CA LYS A 49 -4.03 -9.88 13.59
C LYS A 49 -2.66 -9.38 13.11
N ALA A 50 -1.60 -10.15 13.34
CA ALA A 50 -0.25 -9.82 12.88
C ALA A 50 -0.11 -9.71 11.35
N LEU A 51 -1.06 -10.27 10.60
CA LEU A 51 -1.10 -10.21 9.14
C LEU A 51 -1.76 -8.94 8.59
N TRP A 52 -2.25 -8.04 9.44
CA TRP A 52 -3.01 -6.87 9.02
C TRP A 52 -2.30 -5.57 9.39
N HIS A 53 -2.57 -4.54 8.61
CA HIS A 53 -2.13 -3.17 8.86
C HIS A 53 -3.32 -2.22 9.04
N SER A 54 -3.12 -1.14 9.78
CA SER A 54 -4.14 -0.10 9.96
C SER A 54 -4.09 0.96 8.85
N HIS A 55 -5.26 1.42 8.38
CA HIS A 55 -5.33 2.43 7.32
C HIS A 55 -5.26 3.89 7.83
N VAL A 56 -5.15 4.09 9.14
CA VAL A 56 -5.23 5.42 9.78
C VAL A 56 -4.22 6.38 9.13
N SER A 57 -2.97 5.96 9.04
CA SER A 57 -1.89 6.82 8.56
C SER A 57 -1.96 7.08 7.05
N GLU A 58 -2.39 6.11 6.25
CA GLU A 58 -2.56 6.27 4.81
C GLU A 58 -3.70 7.24 4.46
N VAL A 59 -4.83 7.13 5.17
CA VAL A 59 -5.96 8.05 5.03
C VAL A 59 -5.56 9.46 5.47
N LYS A 60 -4.94 9.58 6.66
CA LYS A 60 -4.63 10.88 7.28
C LYS A 60 -3.46 11.58 6.62
N SER A 61 -2.56 10.88 5.94
CA SER A 61 -1.43 11.48 5.21
C SER A 61 -1.84 12.16 3.92
N GLY A 62 -3.04 11.86 3.40
CA GLY A 62 -3.47 12.33 2.07
C GLY A 62 -2.96 11.47 0.91
N GLN A 63 -2.20 10.41 1.19
CA GLN A 63 -1.60 9.54 0.16
C GLN A 63 -2.60 8.51 -0.39
N LEU A 64 -3.49 7.97 0.46
CA LEU A 64 -4.62 7.19 -0.03
C LEU A 64 -5.63 8.12 -0.71
N VAL A 65 -5.87 7.91 -1.99
CA VAL A 65 -6.71 8.79 -2.82
C VAL A 65 -7.70 7.97 -3.62
N ALA A 66 -8.89 8.51 -3.83
CA ALA A 66 -9.88 7.95 -4.76
C ALA A 66 -10.04 8.91 -5.95
N PRO A 67 -9.18 8.78 -6.98
CA PRO A 67 -9.21 9.71 -8.10
C PRO A 67 -10.49 9.55 -8.93
N GLY A 68 -10.98 10.66 -9.48
CA GLY A 68 -12.11 10.65 -10.42
C GLY A 68 -13.51 10.72 -9.79
N ILE A 69 -13.62 10.83 -8.45
CA ILE A 69 -14.89 11.09 -7.76
C ILE A 69 -14.90 12.50 -7.12
N PRO A 70 -16.10 13.07 -6.84
CA PRO A 70 -16.19 14.36 -6.15
C PRO A 70 -15.51 14.34 -4.77
N GLU A 71 -14.89 15.45 -4.38
CA GLU A 71 -14.13 15.54 -3.12
C GLU A 71 -14.97 15.20 -1.88
N ALA A 72 -16.24 15.60 -1.85
CA ALA A 72 -17.14 15.23 -0.76
C ALA A 72 -17.35 13.72 -0.67
N ALA A 73 -17.51 13.03 -1.81
CA ALA A 73 -17.67 11.58 -1.86
C ALA A 73 -16.38 10.85 -1.45
N GLU A 74 -15.22 11.34 -1.90
CA GLU A 74 -13.92 10.83 -1.45
C GLU A 74 -13.75 11.01 0.06
N LYS A 75 -14.12 12.16 0.62
CA LYS A 75 -14.01 12.40 2.05
C LYS A 75 -14.89 11.45 2.86
N GLU A 76 -16.12 11.14 2.40
CA GLU A 76 -16.96 10.13 3.03
C GLU A 76 -16.37 8.71 2.91
N LEU A 77 -15.74 8.37 1.79
CA LEU A 77 -15.00 7.12 1.67
C LEU A 77 -13.84 7.04 2.67
N MET A 78 -13.07 8.12 2.83
CA MET A 78 -11.97 8.18 3.79
C MET A 78 -12.44 8.04 5.24
N LYS A 79 -13.62 8.57 5.59
CA LYS A 79 -14.23 8.35 6.91
C LYS A 79 -14.54 6.87 7.16
N LYS A 80 -14.96 6.12 6.12
CA LYS A 80 -15.20 4.68 6.21
C LYS A 80 -13.90 3.89 6.37
N LEU A 81 -12.83 4.30 5.69
CA LEU A 81 -11.56 3.57 5.66
C LEU A 81 -10.63 3.89 6.85
N VAL A 82 -10.74 5.06 7.48
CA VAL A 82 -9.75 5.48 8.50
C VAL A 82 -9.62 4.52 9.68
N GLY A 83 -10.68 3.79 10.02
CA GLY A 83 -10.70 2.83 11.13
C GLY A 83 -10.68 1.36 10.70
N THR A 84 -10.38 1.06 9.44
CA THR A 84 -10.33 -0.32 8.92
C THR A 84 -8.92 -0.88 8.93
N TYR A 85 -8.83 -2.19 8.75
CA TYR A 85 -7.58 -2.94 8.67
C TYR A 85 -7.47 -3.65 7.32
N GLY A 86 -6.31 -3.58 6.69
CA GLY A 86 -5.99 -4.21 5.41
C GLY A 86 -5.07 -5.42 5.58
N LYS A 87 -5.36 -6.50 4.87
CA LYS A 87 -4.44 -7.63 4.68
C LYS A 87 -4.10 -7.75 3.20
N THR A 88 -2.86 -7.46 2.88
CA THR A 88 -2.42 -7.33 1.49
C THR A 88 -1.38 -8.37 1.14
N TRP A 89 -1.64 -9.12 0.08
CA TRP A 89 -0.73 -10.13 -0.45
C TRP A 89 -0.33 -9.76 -1.86
N HIS A 90 0.96 -9.51 -2.08
CA HIS A 90 1.51 -9.35 -3.43
C HIS A 90 2.08 -10.67 -3.92
N THR A 91 1.70 -11.05 -5.13
CA THR A 91 2.20 -12.18 -5.90
C THR A 91 3.17 -11.75 -7.00
N TRP A 92 3.22 -10.46 -7.32
CA TRP A 92 4.14 -9.89 -8.30
C TRP A 92 4.74 -8.57 -7.82
N HIS A 93 6.07 -8.54 -7.69
CA HIS A 93 6.85 -7.36 -7.33
C HIS A 93 7.48 -6.73 -8.57
N THR A 94 6.72 -5.90 -9.27
CA THR A 94 7.14 -5.28 -10.53
C THR A 94 8.16 -4.16 -10.34
N ASP A 95 8.28 -3.64 -9.12
CA ASP A 95 9.32 -2.71 -8.69
C ASP A 95 10.72 -3.35 -8.65
N LEU A 96 10.82 -4.67 -8.54
CA LEU A 96 12.08 -5.41 -8.61
C LEU A 96 12.49 -5.80 -10.04
N HIS A 97 11.92 -5.15 -11.06
CA HIS A 97 12.14 -5.44 -12.48
C HIS A 97 11.88 -6.90 -12.90
N LYS A 98 11.11 -7.65 -12.11
CA LYS A 98 10.74 -9.05 -12.40
C LYS A 98 9.78 -9.10 -13.59
N GLN A 99 10.18 -9.80 -14.65
CA GLN A 99 9.36 -9.98 -15.85
C GLN A 99 8.18 -10.96 -15.66
N LEU A 100 8.24 -11.79 -14.61
CA LEU A 100 7.21 -12.77 -14.25
C LEU A 100 6.94 -12.72 -12.74
N PRO A 101 5.75 -13.14 -12.28
CA PRO A 101 5.41 -13.25 -10.85
C PRO A 101 6.10 -14.46 -10.22
N LEU A 102 7.42 -14.38 -10.04
CA LEU A 102 8.25 -15.44 -9.47
C LEU A 102 8.44 -15.27 -7.97
N GLY A 103 8.45 -16.41 -7.28
CA GLY A 103 8.60 -16.50 -5.83
C GLY A 103 7.27 -16.78 -5.14
N VAL A 104 7.26 -16.69 -3.82
CA VAL A 104 6.05 -16.85 -3.00
C VAL A 104 5.33 -15.51 -2.81
N PRO A 105 4.02 -15.52 -2.50
CA PRO A 105 3.31 -14.31 -2.11
C PRO A 105 3.99 -13.63 -0.92
N GLN A 106 4.15 -12.32 -0.98
CA GLN A 106 4.68 -11.52 0.11
C GLN A 106 3.55 -10.77 0.80
N LEU A 107 3.57 -10.78 2.12
CA LEU A 107 2.70 -9.94 2.93
C LEU A 107 3.16 -8.49 2.80
N MET A 108 2.26 -7.59 2.48
CA MET A 108 2.54 -6.19 2.27
C MET A 108 1.85 -5.35 3.33
N MET A 109 2.56 -4.30 3.74
CA MET A 109 2.16 -3.47 4.85
C MET A 109 1.95 -2.03 4.38
N GLY A 110 0.94 -1.38 4.94
CA GLY A 110 0.65 0.04 4.69
C GLY A 110 1.64 0.97 5.39
N PHE A 111 1.58 2.26 5.05
CA PHE A 111 2.35 3.27 5.77
C PHE A 111 1.67 3.65 7.08
N THR A 112 2.34 3.32 8.18
CA THR A 112 1.96 3.60 9.57
C THR A 112 2.40 4.95 10.12
N GLY A 113 3.27 5.69 9.43
CA GLY A 113 3.89 6.90 9.93
C GLY A 113 4.28 7.89 8.83
N LYS A 114 4.74 9.07 9.27
CA LYS A 114 5.20 10.12 8.34
C LYS A 114 6.51 9.70 7.67
N ALA A 115 6.68 10.16 6.42
CA ALA A 115 7.92 10.01 5.64
C ALA A 115 8.36 8.57 5.33
N GLN A 116 7.47 7.59 5.40
CA GLN A 116 7.77 6.22 4.92
C GLN A 116 7.70 6.12 3.38
N ALA A 117 6.95 7.00 2.72
CA ALA A 117 6.95 7.12 1.27
C ALA A 117 8.05 8.09 0.79
N ARG A 118 8.75 7.72 -0.29
CA ARG A 118 9.73 8.60 -0.95
C ARG A 118 9.01 9.84 -1.52
N PRO A 119 9.38 11.07 -1.13
CA PRO A 119 8.67 12.28 -1.59
C PRO A 119 8.62 12.42 -3.12
N ALA A 120 9.68 12.02 -3.82
CA ALA A 120 9.73 12.05 -5.28
C ALA A 120 8.64 11.16 -5.91
N MET A 121 8.41 9.96 -5.38
CA MET A 121 7.36 9.05 -5.86
C MET A 121 5.97 9.66 -5.62
N VAL A 122 5.75 10.26 -4.45
CA VAL A 122 4.48 10.92 -4.11
C VAL A 122 4.21 12.08 -5.08
N ALA A 123 5.23 12.91 -5.35
CA ALA A 123 5.13 14.04 -6.27
C ALA A 123 4.90 13.62 -7.73
N GLU A 124 5.58 12.57 -8.19
CA GLU A 124 5.38 12.01 -9.53
C GLU A 124 3.94 11.51 -9.73
N ARG A 125 3.42 10.74 -8.75
CA ARG A 125 2.04 10.27 -8.76
C ARG A 125 1.02 11.42 -8.68
N ASP A 126 1.28 12.45 -7.87
CA ASP A 126 0.43 13.64 -7.79
C ASP A 126 0.34 14.38 -9.13
N ASN A 127 1.48 14.59 -9.80
CA ASN A 127 1.53 15.21 -11.12
C ASN A 127 0.78 14.37 -12.16
N ARG A 128 0.99 13.05 -12.17
CA ARG A 128 0.33 12.12 -13.11
C ARG A 128 -1.18 12.06 -12.92
N MET A 129 -1.65 12.04 -11.67
CA MET A 129 -3.07 11.92 -11.33
C MET A 129 -3.79 13.27 -11.16
N LYS A 130 -3.06 14.39 -11.21
CA LYS A 130 -3.57 15.74 -10.92
C LYS A 130 -4.19 15.82 -9.51
N VAL A 131 -3.45 15.30 -8.53
CA VAL A 131 -3.84 15.29 -7.11
C VAL A 131 -2.85 16.13 -6.31
N ASP A 132 -3.31 16.66 -5.17
CA ASP A 132 -2.46 17.33 -4.18
C ASP A 132 -2.64 16.61 -2.83
N SER A 133 -1.69 15.72 -2.49
CA SER A 133 -1.72 14.98 -1.22
C SER A 133 -1.74 15.90 0.01
N GLU A 134 -1.07 17.04 -0.05
CA GLU A 134 -0.98 17.97 1.08
C GLU A 134 -2.31 18.71 1.29
N ALA A 135 -2.99 19.09 0.20
CA ALA A 135 -4.36 19.60 0.26
C ALA A 135 -5.33 18.53 0.80
N LYS A 136 -5.24 17.28 0.33
CA LYS A 136 -6.05 16.16 0.85
C LYS A 136 -5.81 15.94 2.35
N ARG A 137 -4.55 15.97 2.80
CA ARG A 137 -4.18 15.89 4.21
C ARG A 137 -4.88 16.97 5.05
N LYS A 138 -4.83 18.22 4.60
CA LYS A 138 -5.48 19.37 5.27
C LYS A 138 -7.00 19.20 5.30
N ALA A 139 -7.61 18.83 4.16
CA ALA A 139 -9.05 18.66 4.01
C ALA A 139 -9.63 17.52 4.88
N ARG A 140 -8.79 16.57 5.29
CA ARG A 140 -9.13 15.42 6.15
C ARG A 140 -8.76 15.63 7.63
N SER A 141 -8.32 16.83 8.01
CA SER A 141 -7.88 17.12 9.39
C SER A 141 -8.96 16.86 10.45
N ASP A 142 -10.22 17.07 10.09
CA ASP A 142 -11.43 16.84 10.90
C ASP A 142 -11.86 15.38 11.03
N ILE A 143 -11.33 14.46 10.20
CA ILE A 143 -11.64 13.03 10.32
C ILE A 143 -11.00 12.48 11.61
N PRO A 144 -11.75 11.88 12.54
CA PRO A 144 -11.19 11.25 13.73
C PRO A 144 -10.12 10.22 13.37
N SER A 145 -9.05 10.16 14.16
CA SER A 145 -7.94 9.21 13.97
C SER A 145 -7.96 8.23 15.14
N PRO A 146 -8.62 7.07 15.01
CA PRO A 146 -8.60 6.07 16.06
C PRO A 146 -7.19 5.54 16.26
N SER A 147 -6.85 5.16 17.49
CA SER A 147 -5.63 4.41 17.75
C SER A 147 -5.75 3.00 17.16
N PRO A 148 -4.80 2.55 16.34
CA PRO A 148 -4.75 1.16 15.89
C PRO A 148 -4.70 0.18 17.08
N ASP A 149 -5.25 -1.02 16.89
CA ASP A 149 -5.07 -2.15 17.83
C ASP A 149 -3.57 -2.49 17.92
N PRO A 150 -3.02 -2.71 19.12
CA PRO A 150 -1.59 -2.94 19.31
C PRO A 150 -1.05 -4.24 18.69
N LEU A 151 -1.94 -5.16 18.26
CA LEU A 151 -1.58 -6.39 17.55
C LEU A 151 -1.67 -6.26 16.03
N ALA A 152 -2.24 -5.15 15.52
CA ALA A 152 -2.03 -4.77 14.14
C ALA A 152 -0.63 -4.19 13.95
N ASP A 153 -0.26 -3.93 12.71
CA ASP A 153 1.00 -3.25 12.40
C ASP A 153 2.26 -4.00 12.90
N GLY A 154 2.17 -5.34 13.03
CA GLY A 154 3.14 -6.18 13.74
C GLY A 154 4.59 -6.02 13.28
N TRP A 155 4.82 -5.70 12.00
CA TRP A 155 6.16 -5.49 11.45
C TRP A 155 6.90 -4.32 12.11
N GLN A 156 6.19 -3.32 12.63
CA GLN A 156 6.79 -2.21 13.38
C GLN A 156 7.48 -2.68 14.67
N TYR A 157 7.02 -3.80 15.21
CA TYR A 157 7.44 -4.35 16.49
C TYR A 157 8.27 -5.64 16.33
N GLY A 158 8.74 -5.92 15.11
CA GLY A 158 9.53 -7.11 14.80
C GLY A 158 8.71 -8.39 14.62
N ASN A 159 7.38 -8.33 14.70
CA ASN A 159 6.50 -9.45 14.38
C ASN A 159 6.23 -9.47 12.87
N VAL A 160 7.24 -9.90 12.11
CA VAL A 160 7.18 -9.96 10.65
C VAL A 160 6.82 -11.39 10.23
N TYR A 161 5.72 -11.54 9.49
CA TYR A 161 5.40 -12.78 8.80
C TYR A 161 5.72 -12.63 7.31
N GLN A 162 6.51 -13.56 6.79
CA GLN A 162 6.64 -13.81 5.34
C GLN A 162 6.67 -15.32 5.11
N PRO A 163 5.94 -15.85 4.11
CA PRO A 163 6.11 -17.23 3.68
C PRO A 163 7.56 -17.50 3.29
N HIS A 164 8.06 -18.69 3.61
CA HIS A 164 9.39 -19.10 3.17
C HIS A 164 9.43 -19.21 1.65
N ASP A 165 10.30 -18.43 1.00
CA ASP A 165 10.54 -18.55 -0.43
C ASP A 165 11.60 -19.63 -0.70
N PRO A 166 11.27 -20.71 -1.44
CA PRO A 166 12.23 -21.76 -1.76
C PRO A 166 13.25 -21.34 -2.84
N GLN A 167 13.05 -20.19 -3.50
CA GLN A 167 14.00 -19.68 -4.47
C GLN A 167 15.25 -19.14 -3.75
N PRO A 168 16.46 -19.35 -4.30
CA PRO A 168 17.65 -18.72 -3.75
C PRO A 168 17.45 -17.21 -3.80
N HIS A 169 17.37 -16.58 -2.62
CA HIS A 169 17.29 -15.13 -2.52
C HIS A 169 18.42 -14.52 -3.34
N ASP A 170 18.10 -13.71 -4.34
CA ASP A 170 19.05 -12.70 -4.80
C ASP A 170 19.10 -11.67 -3.66
N PRO A 171 20.20 -11.57 -2.90
CA PRO A 171 20.24 -10.78 -1.69
C PRO A 171 20.38 -9.31 -2.10
N GLN A 172 19.28 -8.68 -2.49
CA GLN A 172 19.18 -7.24 -2.37
C GLN A 172 18.49 -6.98 -1.03
N PRO A 173 19.24 -6.63 0.04
CA PRO A 173 18.60 -6.02 1.19
C PRO A 173 17.83 -4.80 0.68
N TYR A 174 16.65 -4.55 1.24
CA TYR A 174 15.94 -3.30 1.01
C TYR A 174 16.86 -2.13 1.40
N ASP A 175 17.46 -1.49 0.39
CA ASP A 175 18.27 -0.28 0.52
C ASP A 175 17.45 0.91 0.01
N PRO A 176 16.93 1.76 0.90
CA PRO A 176 16.14 2.93 0.50
C PRO A 176 16.96 4.01 -0.26
N THR A 177 18.27 3.81 -0.48
CA THR A 177 19.19 4.79 -1.08
C THR A 177 19.78 4.39 -2.43
N ALA A 178 19.56 3.16 -2.92
CA ALA A 178 20.30 2.63 -4.09
C ALA A 178 19.83 3.10 -5.48
N GLU A 179 18.63 3.69 -5.63
CA GLU A 179 18.14 4.17 -6.94
C GLU A 179 18.67 5.56 -7.32
N GLY A 180 19.99 5.74 -7.27
CA GLY A 180 20.68 6.99 -7.63
C GLY A 180 21.79 6.82 -8.68
N ARG A 181 22.01 5.62 -9.22
CA ARG A 181 23.04 5.40 -10.24
C ARG A 181 22.43 4.85 -11.53
N THR A 182 21.76 5.73 -12.27
CA THR A 182 21.48 5.47 -13.69
C THR A 182 22.78 5.59 -14.49
N ASN A 183 23.07 4.50 -15.19
CA ASN A 183 24.06 4.34 -16.27
C ASN A 183 24.30 5.61 -17.10
N LEU A 184 25.49 6.20 -16.95
CA LEU A 184 26.06 7.08 -17.95
C LEU A 184 26.75 6.21 -19.02
N HIS A 185 26.11 6.16 -20.19
CA HIS A 185 26.69 6.07 -21.54
C HIS A 185 27.96 5.22 -21.74
N SER A 186 27.82 4.11 -22.45
CA SER A 186 28.89 3.58 -23.30
C SER A 186 28.64 4.07 -24.74
N PRO A 187 29.57 4.80 -25.38
CA PRO A 187 29.43 5.15 -26.79
C PRO A 187 29.78 3.95 -27.67
N SER A 188 28.93 3.74 -28.67
CA SER A 188 29.14 2.94 -29.86
C SER A 188 30.54 3.13 -30.45
N ARG A 189 31.20 2.03 -30.81
CA ARG A 189 32.41 2.03 -31.64
C ARG A 189 32.12 1.40 -33.01
N PRO A 190 32.83 1.86 -34.05
CA PRO A 190 32.47 1.71 -35.47
C PRO A 190 32.60 0.28 -36.00
#